data_AF-A0A090T837-F1
#
_entry.id   AF-A0A090T837-F1
#
_cell.length_a   1.000
_cell.length_b   1.000
_cell.length_c   1.000
_cell.angle_alpha   90.00
_cell.angle_beta   90.00
_cell.angle_gamma   90.00
#
_symmetry.space_group_name_H-M   'P 1'
#
loop_
_entity.id
_entity.type
_entity.pdbx_description
1 polymer ?
#
loop_
_entity_poly.entity_id
_entity_poly.type
_entity_poly.pdbx_seq_one_letter_code
_entity_poly.pdbx_strand_id
1 'polypeptide(L)'
;MLEGPLGGAAFNNEFGRPNLLGYFRTYEEKVTSHAGEEVRGYHKPIMIAGGMGNIRDEHVQKKEIPVGASLIVLGGPAMNIGLGGGAASSMASGQSAEDLDFASVQRENPEMERRCQEVIDRCWQLGEDNPIAFIHDVGAGGISNALPELVDDGERGGIFQLRDVPNDEPGMSHLRSGVTNLKSAM
;
A
#
# COMPACT_ATOMS: atom_id res chain seq x y z
N MET A 1 -17.71 12.63 -8.73
CA MET A 1 -16.34 12.64 -8.17
C MET A 1 -15.44 13.35 -9.16
N LEU A 2 -14.94 14.54 -8.82
CA LEU A 2 -14.04 15.33 -9.70
C LEU A 2 -12.56 15.08 -9.35
N GLU A 3 -12.23 14.97 -8.07
CA GLU A 3 -10.84 14.89 -7.59
C GLU A 3 -10.17 13.51 -7.75
N GLY A 4 -10.94 12.42 -7.65
CA GLY A 4 -10.39 11.06 -7.69
C GLY A 4 -9.53 10.75 -8.94
N PRO A 5 -10.03 11.04 -10.15
CA PRO A 5 -9.22 10.89 -11.37
C PRO A 5 -7.96 11.76 -11.40
N LEU A 6 -7.99 12.95 -10.80
CA LEU A 6 -6.82 13.84 -10.75
C LEU A 6 -5.74 13.28 -9.83
N GLY A 7 -6.09 12.75 -8.65
CA GLY A 7 -5.13 12.08 -7.75
C GLY A 7 -4.50 10.85 -8.41
N GLY A 8 -5.32 9.94 -8.95
CA GLY A 8 -4.80 8.77 -9.65
C GLY A 8 -3.91 9.11 -10.86
N ALA A 9 -4.22 10.17 -11.59
CA ALA A 9 -3.39 10.65 -12.69
C ALA A 9 -2.10 11.33 -12.19
N ALA A 10 -2.17 12.14 -11.13
CA ALA A 10 -1.01 12.80 -10.53
C ALA A 10 0.04 11.76 -10.11
N PHE A 11 -0.40 10.70 -9.43
CA PHE A 11 0.47 9.60 -9.05
C PHE A 11 1.11 8.92 -10.26
N ASN A 12 0.32 8.50 -11.24
CA ASN A 12 0.84 7.82 -12.44
C ASN A 12 1.85 8.69 -13.20
N ASN A 13 1.59 10.00 -13.30
CA ASN A 13 2.45 10.94 -13.99
C ASN A 13 3.77 11.15 -13.27
N GLU A 14 3.74 11.38 -11.95
CA GLU A 14 4.93 11.68 -11.16
C GLU A 14 5.77 10.42 -10.90
N PHE A 15 5.13 9.26 -10.69
CA PHE A 15 5.82 7.97 -10.65
C PHE A 15 6.39 7.57 -12.02
N GLY A 16 5.72 7.96 -13.11
CA GLY A 16 6.17 7.72 -14.48
C GLY A 16 5.71 6.39 -15.06
N ARG A 17 4.42 6.05 -14.91
CA ARG A 17 3.79 4.92 -15.63
C ARG A 17 2.58 5.38 -16.45
N PRO A 18 2.43 4.95 -17.71
CA PRO A 18 1.30 5.37 -18.52
C PRO A 18 0.00 4.67 -18.11
N ASN A 19 -1.09 5.42 -18.01
CA ASN A 19 -2.44 4.85 -17.87
C ASN A 19 -3.08 4.69 -19.25
N LEU A 20 -3.20 3.45 -19.73
CA LEU A 20 -3.59 3.15 -21.12
C LEU A 20 -5.03 2.69 -21.30
N LEU A 21 -5.66 2.17 -20.24
CA LEU A 21 -6.99 1.57 -20.28
C LEU A 21 -7.74 1.86 -18.97
N GLY A 22 -9.06 1.94 -19.06
CA GLY A 22 -9.92 2.11 -17.90
C GLY A 22 -11.39 2.02 -18.28
N TYR A 23 -12.26 2.09 -17.27
CA TYR A 23 -13.69 2.24 -17.49
C TYR A 23 -14.25 3.29 -16.52
N PHE A 24 -15.35 3.91 -16.90
CA PHE A 24 -16.10 4.83 -16.06
C PHE A 24 -17.57 4.46 -16.13
N ARG A 25 -18.18 4.23 -14.96
CA ARG A 25 -19.59 3.89 -14.83
C ARG A 25 -20.26 4.80 -13.81
N THR A 26 -21.37 5.41 -14.21
CA THR A 26 -22.34 5.99 -13.29
C THR A 26 -23.55 5.06 -13.22
N TYR A 27 -24.04 4.83 -12.01
CA TYR A 27 -25.29 4.11 -11.79
C TYR A 27 -25.82 4.48 -10.41
N GLU A 28 -27.04 4.97 -10.39
CA GLU A 28 -27.83 5.18 -9.18
C GLU A 28 -29.30 5.18 -9.61
N GLU A 29 -30.07 4.21 -9.16
CA GLU A 29 -31.47 4.10 -9.54
C GLU A 29 -32.29 3.36 -8.47
N LYS A 30 -33.56 3.72 -8.34
CA LYS A 30 -34.54 2.96 -7.58
C LYS A 30 -35.02 1.79 -8.43
N VAL A 31 -34.67 0.57 -8.03
CA VAL A 31 -34.94 -0.65 -8.80
C VAL A 31 -35.62 -1.71 -7.96
N THR A 32 -36.45 -2.54 -8.59
CA THR A 32 -36.85 -3.83 -8.01
C THR A 32 -35.76 -4.86 -8.33
N SER A 33 -35.05 -5.28 -7.30
CA SER A 33 -33.92 -6.21 -7.40
C SER A 33 -34.16 -7.46 -6.54
N HIS A 34 -33.10 -8.21 -6.25
CA HIS A 34 -33.13 -9.45 -5.46
C HIS A 34 -33.76 -9.28 -4.07
N ALA A 35 -33.64 -8.10 -3.46
CA ALA A 35 -34.13 -7.81 -2.11
C ALA A 35 -35.45 -6.98 -2.10
N GLY A 36 -36.15 -6.90 -3.23
CA GLY A 36 -37.33 -6.05 -3.38
C GLY A 36 -36.98 -4.68 -3.97
N GLU A 37 -37.79 -3.66 -3.67
CA GLU A 37 -37.58 -2.30 -4.16
C GLU A 37 -36.54 -1.57 -3.29
N GLU A 38 -35.42 -1.16 -3.90
CA GLU A 38 -34.29 -0.53 -3.20
C GLU A 38 -33.55 0.44 -4.13
N VAL A 39 -32.79 1.38 -3.56
CA VAL A 39 -31.87 2.23 -4.32
C VAL A 39 -30.55 1.50 -4.46
N ARG A 40 -30.11 1.27 -5.71
CA ARG A 40 -28.83 0.62 -6.01
C ARG A 40 -27.92 1.62 -6.72
N GLY A 41 -26.72 1.78 -6.20
CA GLY A 41 -25.73 2.71 -6.74
C GLY A 41 -24.38 2.60 -6.04
N TYR A 42 -23.52 3.58 -6.32
CA TYR A 42 -22.12 3.59 -5.86
C TYR A 42 -21.80 4.77 -4.93
N HIS A 43 -22.62 4.99 -3.89
CA HIS A 43 -22.34 5.99 -2.85
C HIS A 43 -20.97 5.75 -2.19
N LYS A 44 -20.63 4.49 -1.91
CA LYS A 44 -19.24 4.04 -1.73
C LYS A 44 -18.71 3.72 -3.13
N PRO A 45 -17.80 4.53 -3.69
CA PRO A 45 -17.38 4.41 -5.08
C PRO A 45 -16.51 3.18 -5.30
N ILE A 46 -16.45 2.71 -6.55
CA ILE A 46 -15.38 1.81 -7.00
C ILE A 46 -14.24 2.71 -7.50
N MET A 47 -13.14 2.74 -6.75
CA MET A 47 -11.85 3.24 -7.23
C MET A 47 -10.99 2.02 -7.51
N ILE A 48 -10.52 1.88 -8.75
CA ILE A 48 -9.74 0.72 -9.19
C ILE A 48 -8.44 1.18 -9.84
N ALA A 49 -7.35 0.52 -9.45
CA ALA A 49 -6.02 0.69 -10.04
C ALA A 49 -5.46 -0.71 -10.35
N GLY A 50 -4.69 -0.80 -11.44
CA GLY A 50 -4.05 -2.02 -11.88
C GLY A 50 -2.98 -1.71 -12.94
N GLY A 51 -2.18 -2.71 -13.30
CA GLY A 51 -1.10 -2.50 -14.26
C GLY A 51 -0.42 -3.80 -14.67
N MET A 52 0.60 -3.67 -15.52
CA MET A 52 1.48 -4.75 -15.94
C MET A 52 2.92 -4.31 -15.75
N GLY A 53 3.80 -5.27 -15.45
CA GLY A 53 5.24 -5.07 -15.34
C GLY A 53 5.98 -6.21 -16.07
N ASN A 54 7.28 -6.01 -16.27
CA ASN A 54 8.17 -7.06 -16.75
C ASN A 54 8.98 -7.62 -15.58
N ILE A 55 9.29 -8.91 -15.64
CA ILE A 55 10.13 -9.59 -14.65
C ILE A 55 11.07 -10.55 -15.38
N ARG A 56 12.27 -10.77 -14.84
CA ARG A 56 13.18 -11.82 -15.32
C ARG A 56 12.76 -13.16 -14.73
N ASP A 57 12.82 -14.22 -15.52
CA ASP A 57 12.42 -15.57 -15.11
C ASP A 57 13.09 -16.02 -13.80
N GLU A 58 14.39 -15.72 -13.65
CA GLU A 58 15.20 -16.06 -12.48
C GLU A 58 14.78 -15.34 -11.18
N HIS A 59 13.94 -14.30 -11.26
CA HIS A 59 13.45 -13.52 -10.10
C HIS A 59 11.95 -13.73 -9.83
N VAL A 60 11.27 -14.62 -10.57
CA VAL A 60 9.83 -14.88 -10.37
C VAL A 60 9.57 -15.59 -9.04
N GLN A 61 10.42 -16.55 -8.68
CA GLN A 61 10.30 -17.28 -7.43
C GLN A 61 11.06 -16.55 -6.32
N LYS A 62 10.42 -16.38 -5.16
CA LYS A 62 11.06 -15.82 -3.97
C LYS A 62 12.21 -16.73 -3.53
N LYS A 63 13.34 -16.14 -3.13
CA LYS A 63 14.50 -16.89 -2.61
C LYS A 63 14.29 -17.20 -1.12
N GLU A 64 15.00 -18.20 -0.61
CA GLU A 64 15.03 -18.48 0.83
C GLU A 64 15.63 -17.29 1.59
N ILE A 65 15.02 -16.92 2.72
CA ILE A 65 15.58 -15.92 3.63
C ILE A 65 16.63 -16.61 4.52
N PRO A 66 17.93 -16.26 4.42
CA PRO A 66 18.94 -16.87 5.28
C PRO A 66 18.80 -16.38 6.72
N VAL A 67 19.11 -17.25 7.69
CA VAL A 67 19.15 -16.86 9.12
C VAL A 67 20.19 -15.76 9.30
N GLY A 68 19.79 -14.67 9.97
CA GLY A 68 20.64 -13.49 10.17
C GLY A 68 20.60 -12.49 9.01
N ALA A 69 19.74 -12.69 8.00
CA ALA A 69 19.47 -11.67 6.99
C ALA A 69 19.02 -10.34 7.63
N SER A 70 19.45 -9.23 7.02
CA SER A 70 18.95 -7.90 7.40
C SER A 70 17.53 -7.69 6.88
N LEU A 71 16.63 -7.26 7.76
CA LEU A 71 15.28 -6.85 7.40
C LEU A 71 15.28 -5.33 7.21
N ILE A 72 15.00 -4.89 5.98
CA ILE A 72 15.17 -3.49 5.57
C ILE A 72 13.81 -2.91 5.18
N VAL A 73 13.52 -1.72 5.69
CA VAL A 73 12.41 -0.89 5.23
C VAL A 73 12.93 0.06 4.16
N LEU A 74 12.54 -0.16 2.90
CA LEU A 74 12.84 0.73 1.78
C LEU A 74 11.64 1.65 1.54
N GLY A 75 11.80 2.95 1.76
CA GLY A 75 10.68 3.89 1.57
C GLY A 75 10.90 5.22 2.26
N GLY A 76 9.86 6.05 2.20
CA GLY A 76 9.83 7.29 2.95
C GLY A 76 9.53 7.08 4.43
N PRO A 77 9.90 8.03 5.30
CA PRO A 77 9.68 7.94 6.74
C PRO A 77 8.20 7.83 7.10
N ALA A 78 7.92 7.03 8.15
CA ALA A 78 6.59 6.82 8.69
C ALA A 78 6.04 8.09 9.34
N MET A 79 4.72 8.26 9.26
CA MET A 79 3.94 9.32 9.90
C MET A 79 2.62 8.72 10.37
N ASN A 80 1.86 9.42 11.23
CA ASN A 80 0.60 8.90 11.75
C ASN A 80 -0.54 8.97 10.73
N ILE A 81 -0.45 8.16 9.68
CA ILE A 81 -1.41 8.06 8.57
C ILE A 81 -2.07 6.68 8.57
N GLY A 82 -3.35 6.63 8.25
CA GLY A 82 -4.02 5.37 7.91
C GLY A 82 -4.24 4.41 9.07
N LEU A 83 -4.11 4.88 10.32
CA LEU A 83 -4.23 4.04 11.51
C LEU A 83 -5.62 3.37 11.55
N GLY A 84 -5.63 2.04 11.43
CA GLY A 84 -6.89 1.28 11.42
C GLY A 84 -7.61 1.24 10.06
N GLY A 85 -6.96 1.63 8.96
CA GLY A 85 -7.56 1.61 7.62
C GLY A 85 -8.13 0.24 7.20
N GLY A 86 -7.51 -0.86 7.61
CA GLY A 86 -8.03 -2.22 7.39
C GLY A 86 -9.37 -2.48 8.12
N ALA A 87 -9.49 -2.02 9.36
CA ALA A 87 -10.74 -2.12 10.11
C ALA A 87 -11.81 -1.14 9.59
N ALA A 88 -11.43 0.09 9.26
CA ALA A 88 -12.35 1.12 8.75
C ALA A 88 -12.93 0.77 7.37
N SER A 89 -12.13 0.17 6.47
CA SER A 89 -12.59 -0.25 5.14
C SER A 89 -13.63 -1.38 5.17
N SER A 90 -13.65 -2.16 6.25
CA SER A 90 -14.57 -3.28 6.49
C SER A 90 -15.98 -2.85 6.94
N MET A 91 -16.19 -1.57 7.22
CA MET A 91 -17.49 -1.02 7.67
C MET A 91 -18.31 -0.40 6.51
N ALA A 92 -19.64 -0.36 6.68
CA ALA A 92 -20.55 0.33 5.77
C ALA A 92 -20.42 1.86 5.92
N SER A 93 -20.40 2.59 4.80
CA SER A 93 -20.23 4.05 4.77
C SER A 93 -21.44 4.78 5.40
N GLY A 94 -21.18 5.81 6.21
CA GLY A 94 -22.21 6.73 6.73
C GLY A 94 -22.54 6.59 8.23
N GLN A 95 -21.85 5.73 8.96
CA GLN A 95 -21.96 5.58 10.43
C GLN A 95 -20.59 5.72 11.12
N SER A 96 -19.73 6.62 10.62
CA SER A 96 -18.37 6.83 11.14
C SER A 96 -18.32 7.97 12.15
N ALA A 97 -17.56 7.80 13.24
CA ALA A 97 -17.14 8.91 14.10
C ALA A 97 -16.07 9.76 13.39
N GLU A 98 -16.00 11.07 13.65
CA GLU A 98 -15.08 12.01 12.99
C GLU A 98 -13.60 11.54 13.00
N ASP A 99 -13.17 10.87 14.07
CA ASP A 99 -11.81 10.31 14.20
C ASP A 99 -11.48 9.24 13.14
N LEU A 100 -12.49 8.44 12.72
CA LEU A 100 -12.32 7.44 11.67
C LEU A 100 -12.20 8.09 10.29
N ASP A 101 -12.82 9.24 10.09
CA ASP A 101 -12.74 9.98 8.83
C ASP A 101 -11.35 10.61 8.66
N PHE A 102 -10.73 11.15 9.72
CA PHE A 102 -9.32 11.59 9.67
C PHE A 102 -8.35 10.45 9.38
N ALA A 103 -8.58 9.28 9.99
CA ALA A 103 -7.76 8.10 9.75
C ALA A 103 -7.90 7.54 8.32
N SER A 104 -8.99 7.88 7.61
CA SER A 104 -9.24 7.46 6.24
C SER A 104 -8.52 8.31 5.18
N VAL A 105 -7.97 9.47 5.57
CA VAL A 105 -7.21 10.35 4.67
C VAL A 105 -5.84 9.76 4.40
N GLN A 106 -5.61 9.36 3.15
CA GLN A 106 -4.32 8.87 2.68
C GLN A 106 -3.44 10.03 2.19
N ARG A 107 -2.13 9.77 2.13
CA ARG A 107 -1.14 10.72 1.60
C ARG A 107 -0.21 9.99 0.63
N GLU A 108 -0.18 10.48 -0.60
CA GLU A 108 0.74 10.00 -1.63
C GLU A 108 2.02 10.83 -1.70
N ASN A 109 3.10 10.19 -2.15
CA ASN A 109 4.36 10.83 -2.56
C ASN A 109 5.00 10.00 -3.69
N PRO A 110 4.54 10.18 -4.94
CA PRO A 110 4.95 9.32 -6.05
C PRO A 110 6.44 9.43 -6.38
N GLU A 111 7.07 10.59 -6.14
CA GLU A 111 8.53 10.76 -6.27
C GLU A 111 9.33 9.81 -5.36
N MET A 112 8.88 9.63 -4.12
CA MET A 112 9.53 8.73 -3.16
C MET A 112 9.46 7.28 -3.65
N GLU A 113 8.29 6.88 -4.16
CA GLU A 113 8.10 5.54 -4.71
C GLU A 113 8.90 5.35 -5.99
N ARG A 114 9.04 6.39 -6.83
CA ARG A 114 9.94 6.35 -7.99
C ARG A 114 11.39 6.11 -7.59
N ARG A 115 11.87 6.75 -6.53
CA ARG A 115 13.22 6.50 -6.00
C ARG A 115 13.40 5.09 -5.48
N CYS A 116 12.39 4.53 -4.82
CA CYS A 116 12.41 3.13 -4.39
C CYS A 116 12.43 2.19 -5.59
N GLN A 117 11.63 2.47 -6.62
CA GLN A 117 11.61 1.72 -7.87
C GLN A 117 13.00 1.71 -8.54
N GLU A 118 13.73 2.83 -8.56
CA GLU A 118 15.09 2.86 -9.12
C GLU A 118 16.06 1.95 -8.34
N VAL A 119 15.93 1.86 -7.01
CA VAL A 119 16.74 0.92 -6.21
C VAL A 119 16.39 -0.52 -6.56
N ILE A 120 15.11 -0.85 -6.62
CA ILE A 120 14.62 -2.18 -7.01
C ILE A 120 15.10 -2.52 -8.42
N ASP A 121 15.07 -1.54 -9.33
CA ASP A 121 15.54 -1.69 -10.69
C ASP A 121 17.03 -2.02 -10.77
N ARG A 122 17.86 -1.33 -9.99
CA ARG A 122 19.28 -1.67 -9.90
C ARG A 122 19.47 -3.08 -9.35
N CYS A 123 18.71 -3.49 -8.34
CA CYS A 123 18.82 -4.83 -7.75
C CYS A 123 18.53 -5.94 -8.77
N TRP A 124 17.39 -5.92 -9.48
CA TRP A 124 17.11 -6.98 -10.45
C TRP A 124 18.00 -6.92 -11.69
N GLN A 125 18.52 -5.73 -12.06
CA GLN A 125 19.44 -5.59 -13.19
C GLN A 125 20.79 -6.28 -12.95
N LEU A 126 21.18 -6.53 -11.70
CA LEU A 126 22.37 -7.31 -11.34
C LEU A 126 22.22 -8.82 -11.66
N GLY A 127 21.03 -9.29 -12.04
CA GLY A 127 20.81 -10.68 -12.42
C GLY A 127 21.03 -11.65 -11.25
N GLU A 128 21.97 -12.57 -11.39
CA GLU A 128 22.37 -13.51 -10.33
C GLU A 128 22.90 -12.80 -9.07
N ASP A 129 23.55 -11.64 -9.25
CA ASP A 129 24.09 -10.83 -8.15
C ASP A 129 23.02 -9.94 -7.47
N ASN A 130 21.73 -10.15 -7.77
CA ASN A 130 20.64 -9.44 -7.11
C ASN A 130 20.64 -9.73 -5.60
N PRO A 131 20.87 -8.71 -4.74
CA PRO A 131 20.99 -8.89 -3.29
C PRO A 131 19.64 -9.08 -2.59
N ILE A 132 18.52 -8.86 -3.28
CA ILE A 132 17.18 -9.03 -2.71
C ILE A 132 16.89 -10.53 -2.63
N ALA A 133 16.88 -11.06 -1.41
CA ALA A 133 16.36 -12.41 -1.15
C ALA A 133 14.82 -12.42 -1.24
N PHE A 134 14.20 -11.39 -0.66
CA PHE A 134 12.76 -11.27 -0.52
C PHE A 134 12.37 -9.80 -0.46
N ILE A 135 11.26 -9.44 -1.10
CA ILE A 135 10.65 -8.10 -1.01
C ILE A 135 9.13 -8.24 -0.90
N HIS A 136 8.50 -7.38 -0.10
CA HIS A 136 7.06 -7.33 0.11
C HIS A 136 6.64 -5.86 0.25
N ASP A 137 5.43 -5.53 -0.21
CA ASP A 137 4.86 -4.20 -0.05
C ASP A 137 4.40 -3.95 1.40
N VAL A 138 4.23 -2.68 1.75
CA VAL A 138 3.70 -2.25 3.04
C VAL A 138 2.36 -1.56 2.81
N GLY A 139 1.28 -2.34 2.95
CA GLY A 139 -0.10 -1.89 2.78
C GLY A 139 -0.84 -1.74 4.12
N ALA A 140 -2.08 -2.24 4.18
CA ALA A 140 -2.91 -2.14 5.38
C ALA A 140 -2.24 -2.78 6.61
N GLY A 141 -2.26 -2.06 7.74
CA GLY A 141 -1.58 -2.49 8.97
C GLY A 141 -0.11 -2.12 9.03
N GLY A 142 0.44 -1.49 7.97
CA GLY A 142 1.80 -0.98 7.95
C GLY A 142 2.84 -2.07 8.19
N ILE A 143 3.96 -1.68 8.81
CA ILE A 143 5.07 -2.60 9.09
C ILE A 143 4.71 -3.72 10.09
N SER A 144 3.68 -3.52 10.92
CA SER A 144 3.18 -4.53 11.86
C SER A 144 2.48 -5.70 11.17
N ASN A 145 2.07 -5.54 9.91
CA ASN A 145 1.59 -6.63 9.08
C ASN A 145 2.70 -7.12 8.13
N ALA A 146 3.32 -6.20 7.40
CA ALA A 146 4.27 -6.53 6.34
C ALA A 146 5.53 -7.24 6.84
N LEU A 147 6.09 -6.85 8.00
CA LEU A 147 7.31 -7.49 8.52
C LEU A 147 7.04 -8.91 9.06
N PRO A 148 5.97 -9.15 9.85
CA PRO A 148 5.56 -10.51 10.18
C PRO A 148 5.25 -11.38 8.96
N GLU A 149 4.51 -10.88 7.98
CA GLU A 149 4.22 -11.62 6.74
C GLU A 149 5.51 -12.00 6.00
N LEU A 150 6.45 -11.06 5.86
CA LEU A 150 7.72 -11.31 5.19
C LEU A 150 8.54 -12.42 5.86
N VAL A 151 8.62 -12.43 7.19
CA VAL A 151 9.39 -13.48 7.89
C VAL A 151 8.63 -14.81 7.92
N ASP A 152 7.31 -14.79 8.04
CA ASP A 152 6.47 -16.00 8.03
C ASP A 152 6.49 -16.71 6.67
N ASP A 153 6.36 -15.95 5.57
CA ASP A 153 6.52 -16.45 4.19
C ASP A 153 7.92 -17.05 3.95
N GLY A 154 8.93 -16.54 4.65
CA GLY A 154 10.30 -17.07 4.62
C GLY A 154 10.53 -18.23 5.61
N GLU A 155 9.50 -18.66 6.34
CA GLU A 155 9.55 -19.66 7.42
C GLU A 155 10.56 -19.30 8.53
N ARG A 156 10.65 -18.00 8.86
CA ARG A 156 11.57 -17.42 9.86
C ARG A 156 10.82 -16.65 10.95
N GLY A 157 11.57 -16.31 12.00
CA GLY A 157 11.21 -15.25 12.95
C GLY A 157 12.06 -14.00 12.74
N GLY A 158 11.65 -12.87 13.33
CA GLY A 158 12.37 -11.60 13.24
C GLY A 158 12.52 -10.91 14.60
N ILE A 159 13.67 -10.27 14.82
CA ILE A 159 13.88 -9.33 15.92
C ILE A 159 13.92 -7.94 15.32
N PHE A 160 13.02 -7.07 15.76
CA PHE A 160 12.85 -5.73 15.22
C PHE A 160 13.18 -4.68 16.26
N GLN A 161 13.99 -3.70 15.87
CA GLN A 161 14.25 -2.53 16.68
C GLN A 161 13.43 -1.36 16.15
N LEU A 162 12.31 -1.06 16.82
CA LEU A 162 11.33 -0.07 16.36
C LEU A 162 11.92 1.34 16.21
N ARG A 163 12.98 1.66 16.97
CA ARG A 163 13.68 2.96 16.89
C ARG A 163 14.53 3.12 15.63
N ASP A 164 14.79 2.04 14.90
CA ASP A 164 15.54 2.07 13.64
C ASP A 164 14.62 2.32 12.43
N VAL A 165 13.29 2.29 12.64
CA VAL A 165 12.31 2.62 11.61
C VAL A 165 12.37 4.12 11.31
N PRO A 166 12.56 4.54 10.04
CA PRO A 166 12.52 5.94 9.66
C PRO A 166 11.18 6.57 10.06
N ASN A 167 11.21 7.66 10.84
CA ASN A 167 10.02 8.28 11.42
C ASN A 167 10.11 9.80 11.36
N ASP A 168 9.13 10.45 10.72
CA ASP A 168 9.01 11.91 10.58
C ASP A 168 8.19 12.55 11.73
N GLU A 169 7.60 11.74 12.62
CA GLU A 169 6.83 12.16 13.78
C GLU A 169 7.40 11.56 15.09
N PRO A 170 8.39 12.23 15.73
CA PRO A 170 9.04 11.73 16.94
C PRO A 170 8.09 11.51 18.13
N GLY A 171 6.93 12.19 18.13
CA GLY A 171 5.89 12.05 19.16
C GLY A 171 5.01 10.81 19.02
N MET A 172 5.20 9.98 17.98
CA MET A 172 4.42 8.76 17.81
C MET A 172 4.66 7.74 18.93
N SER A 173 3.58 7.15 19.41
CA SER A 173 3.64 6.02 20.33
C SER A 173 4.11 4.76 19.59
N HIS A 174 4.60 3.77 20.35
CA HIS A 174 5.08 2.50 19.79
C HIS A 174 4.03 1.78 18.94
N LEU A 175 2.75 1.84 19.35
CA LEU A 175 1.63 1.30 18.58
C LEU A 175 1.50 2.01 17.22
N ARG A 176 1.63 3.33 17.18
CA ARG A 176 1.52 4.12 15.94
C ARG A 176 2.70 3.88 15.01
N SER A 177 3.93 3.78 15.54
CA SER A 177 5.10 3.46 14.73
C SER A 177 5.02 2.09 14.05
N GLY A 178 4.31 1.12 14.63
CA GLY A 178 4.13 -0.20 14.03
C GLY A 178 3.01 -0.29 12.99
N VAL A 179 1.92 0.45 13.19
CA VAL A 179 0.67 0.25 12.42
C VAL A 179 0.49 1.30 11.30
N THR A 180 1.44 2.23 11.16
CA THR A 180 1.37 3.30 10.16
C THR A 180 2.02 2.90 8.85
N ASN A 181 1.47 3.44 7.76
CA ASN A 181 2.03 3.25 6.42
C ASN A 181 3.23 4.18 6.22
N LEU A 182 4.23 3.68 5.50
CA LEU A 182 5.36 4.49 5.04
C LEU A 182 4.90 5.34 3.84
N LYS A 183 5.60 6.45 3.53
CA LYS A 183 5.25 7.36 2.41
C LYS A 183 5.47 6.76 1.02
N SER A 184 4.81 5.65 0.73
CA SER A 184 4.66 5.03 -0.58
C SER A 184 3.47 4.07 -0.47
N ALA A 185 2.27 4.56 -0.73
CA ALA A 185 1.11 3.71 -0.88
C ALA A 185 0.20 4.28 -1.97
N MET A 186 0.18 3.60 -3.11
CA MET A 186 -1.08 3.15 -3.70
C MET A 186 -1.38 1.75 -3.21
#